data_AF-A0A8I1S8E3-F1
#
_entry.id   AF-A0A8I1S8E3-F1
#
_cell.length_a   1.000
_cell.length_b   1.000
_cell.length_c   1.000
_cell.angle_alpha   90.00
_cell.angle_beta   90.00
_cell.angle_gamma   90.00
#
_symmetry.space_group_name_H-M   'P 1'
#
loop_
_entity.id
_entity.type
_entity.pdbx_description
1 polymer ?
#
loop_
_entity_poly.entity_id
_entity_poly.type
_entity_poly.pdbx_seq_one_letter_code
_entity_poly.pdbx_strand_id
1 'polypeptide(L)'
;MSMELFFDITTFVLALLVGFEVISKVPATLHTPLMSAANAIHGVVFIGALIITAAARGPFGYTIAFIAMVLAGMNVVGGYAVTDRMLEMFKAKPAPKPAAEAVPSSALPNAEAANLVIPETTADGTGSRTNGGAA
;
A
#
# COMPACT_ATOMS: atom_id res chain seq x y z
N MET A 1 -33.65 -31.79 27.76
CA MET A 1 -32.70 -30.99 26.97
C MET A 1 -33.50 -30.35 25.84
N SER A 2 -33.49 -29.02 25.77
CA SER A 2 -34.29 -28.20 24.85
C SER A 2 -33.77 -28.29 23.41
N MET A 3 -34.66 -28.16 22.42
CA MET A 3 -34.30 -28.14 20.99
C MET A 3 -33.21 -27.10 20.67
N GLU A 4 -33.18 -25.97 21.39
CA GLU A 4 -32.13 -24.95 21.32
C GLU A 4 -30.72 -25.52 21.53
N LEU A 5 -30.52 -26.34 22.57
CA LEU A 5 -29.21 -26.92 22.85
C LEU A 5 -28.75 -27.86 21.73
N PHE A 6 -29.68 -28.57 21.10
CA PHE A 6 -29.38 -29.42 19.95
C PHE A 6 -28.91 -28.58 18.75
N PHE A 7 -29.56 -27.45 18.48
CA PHE A 7 -29.14 -26.52 17.43
C PHE A 7 -27.80 -25.84 17.72
N ASP A 8 -27.56 -25.40 18.96
CA ASP A 8 -26.30 -24.77 19.37
C ASP A 8 -25.11 -25.73 19.19
N ILE A 9 -25.25 -26.98 19.65
CA ILE A 9 -24.21 -28.00 19.49
C ILE A 9 -23.99 -28.33 18.02
N THR A 10 -25.06 -28.47 17.24
CA THR A 10 -24.94 -28.74 15.80
C THR A 10 -24.20 -27.61 15.09
N THR A 11 -24.58 -26.36 15.36
CA THR A 11 -23.91 -25.17 14.83
C THR A 11 -22.45 -25.11 15.25
N PHE A 12 -22.15 -25.39 16.52
CA PHE A 12 -20.79 -25.42 17.05
C PHE A 12 -19.91 -26.45 16.32
N VAL A 13 -20.39 -27.68 16.17
CA VAL A 13 -19.64 -28.74 15.47
C VAL A 13 -19.44 -28.41 14.00
N LEU A 14 -20.48 -27.93 13.30
CA LEU A 14 -20.37 -27.53 11.89
C LEU A 14 -19.39 -26.37 11.71
N ALA A 15 -19.42 -25.36 12.59
CA ALA A 15 -18.50 -24.23 12.55
C ALA A 15 -17.03 -24.68 12.74
N LEU A 16 -16.77 -25.65 13.63
CA LEU A 16 -15.43 -26.23 13.80
C LEU A 16 -14.94 -26.94 12.54
N LEU A 17 -15.79 -27.76 11.91
CA LEU A 17 -15.44 -28.45 10.67
C LEU A 17 -15.14 -27.46 9.54
N VAL A 18 -15.96 -26.42 9.40
CA VAL A 18 -15.74 -25.34 8.43
C VAL A 18 -14.43 -24.60 8.72
N GLY A 19 -14.15 -24.27 9.98
CA GLY A 19 -12.91 -23.60 10.37
C GLY A 19 -11.66 -24.44 10.01
N PHE A 20 -11.70 -25.74 10.29
CA PHE A 20 -10.62 -26.66 9.94
C PHE A 20 -10.38 -26.74 8.42
N GLU A 21 -11.45 -26.90 7.64
CA GLU A 21 -11.36 -27.03 6.18
C GLU A 21 -10.84 -25.74 5.51
N VAL A 22 -11.24 -24.57 6.03
CA VAL A 22 -10.80 -23.28 5.51
C VAL A 22 -9.32 -23.03 5.83
N ILE A 23 -8.89 -23.25 7.08
CA ILE A 23 -7.50 -22.99 7.50
C ILE A 23 -6.52 -23.94 6.79
N SER A 24 -6.92 -25.20 6.55
CA SER A 24 -6.07 -26.21 5.89
C SER A 24 -5.71 -25.86 4.44
N LYS A 25 -6.43 -24.91 3.82
CA LYS A 25 -6.23 -24.50 2.42
C LYS A 25 -5.49 -23.17 2.26
N VAL A 26 -5.04 -22.57 3.35
CA VAL A 26 -4.32 -21.28 3.30
C VAL A 26 -2.84 -21.54 2.93
N PRO A 27 -2.27 -20.79 1.96
CA PRO A 27 -0.86 -20.93 1.60
C PRO A 27 0.07 -20.49 2.74
N ALA A 28 1.28 -21.06 2.78
CA ALA A 28 2.21 -20.85 3.89
C ALA A 28 2.63 -19.38 4.11
N THR A 29 2.64 -18.60 3.03
CA THR A 29 2.94 -17.16 3.07
C THR A 29 1.94 -16.35 3.89
N LEU A 30 0.74 -16.87 4.12
CA LEU A 30 -0.32 -16.21 4.87
C LEU A 30 -0.47 -16.75 6.31
N HIS A 31 0.31 -17.71 6.78
CA HIS A 31 0.16 -18.21 8.17
C HIS A 31 0.33 -17.12 9.22
N THR A 32 1.29 -16.22 9.05
CA THR A 32 1.54 -15.12 10.01
C THR A 32 0.43 -14.05 9.95
N PRO A 33 0.02 -13.56 8.77
CA PRO A 33 -1.18 -12.71 8.66
C PRO A 33 -2.45 -13.39 9.20
N LEU A 34 -2.64 -14.69 8.93
CA LEU A 34 -3.80 -15.47 9.39
C LEU A 34 -3.81 -15.62 10.91
N MET A 35 -2.65 -15.88 11.51
CA MET A 35 -2.49 -15.95 12.96
C MET A 35 -2.88 -14.61 13.62
N SER A 36 -2.48 -13.48 13.03
CA SER A 36 -2.89 -12.15 13.50
C SER A 36 -4.39 -11.90 13.28
N ALA A 37 -4.92 -12.28 12.11
CA ALA A 37 -6.34 -12.12 11.80
C ALA A 37 -7.25 -12.90 12.77
N ALA A 38 -6.86 -14.12 13.14
CA ALA A 38 -7.57 -14.92 14.14
C ALA A 38 -7.61 -14.21 15.52
N ASN A 39 -6.53 -13.52 15.91
CA ASN A 39 -6.51 -12.70 17.12
C ASN A 39 -7.48 -11.51 17.04
N ALA A 40 -7.68 -10.90 15.87
CA ALA A 40 -8.67 -9.84 15.68
C ALA A 40 -10.12 -10.37 15.77
N ILE A 41 -10.39 -11.55 15.21
CA ILE A 41 -11.73 -12.18 15.23
C ILE A 41 -12.14 -12.59 16.64
N HIS A 42 -11.19 -13.02 17.47
CA HIS A 42 -11.46 -13.31 18.88
C HIS A 42 -11.94 -12.07 19.67
N GLY A 43 -11.81 -10.87 19.10
CA GLY A 43 -12.38 -9.64 19.62
C GLY A 43 -13.91 -9.66 19.82
N VAL A 44 -14.61 -10.70 19.38
CA VAL A 44 -16.02 -10.98 19.73
C VAL A 44 -16.29 -10.95 21.25
N VAL A 45 -15.26 -11.16 22.08
CA VAL A 45 -15.31 -10.97 23.55
C VAL A 45 -15.85 -9.57 23.93
N PHE A 46 -15.69 -8.56 23.07
CA PHE A 46 -16.28 -7.23 23.24
C PHE A 46 -17.80 -7.27 23.40
N ILE A 47 -18.49 -8.15 22.68
CA ILE A 47 -19.95 -8.32 22.81
C ILE A 47 -20.30 -8.88 24.19
N GLY A 48 -19.51 -9.83 24.70
CA GLY A 48 -19.67 -10.35 26.06
C GLY A 48 -19.44 -9.27 27.12
N ALA A 49 -18.38 -8.46 26.96
CA ALA A 49 -18.10 -7.34 27.85
C ALA A 49 -19.23 -6.29 27.85
N LEU A 50 -19.85 -6.05 26.69
CA LEU A 50 -21.00 -5.15 26.56
C LEU A 50 -22.22 -5.66 27.37
N ILE A 51 -22.53 -6.95 27.28
CA ILE A 51 -23.62 -7.57 28.03
C ILE A 51 -23.36 -7.49 29.54
N ILE A 52 -22.12 -7.77 29.98
CA ILE A 52 -21.72 -7.66 31.39
C ILE A 52 -21.85 -6.21 31.86
N THR A 53 -21.44 -5.25 31.04
CA THR A 53 -21.55 -3.81 31.34
C THR A 53 -23.01 -3.39 31.50
N ALA A 54 -23.91 -3.88 30.62
CA ALA A 54 -25.34 -3.61 30.71
C ALA A 54 -25.97 -4.18 31.99
N ALA A 55 -25.45 -5.28 32.52
CA ALA A 55 -25.92 -5.90 33.76
C ALA A 55 -25.20 -5.38 35.02
N ALA A 56 -24.15 -4.57 34.89
CA ALA A 56 -23.31 -4.14 35.99
C ALA A 56 -24.07 -3.27 37.01
N ARG A 57 -23.82 -3.50 38.30
CA ARG A 57 -24.40 -2.74 39.41
C ARG A 57 -23.37 -2.37 40.45
N GLY A 58 -23.51 -1.17 41.00
CA GLY A 58 -22.63 -0.65 42.05
C GLY A 58 -21.25 -0.24 41.52
N PRO A 59 -20.50 0.54 42.32
CA PRO A 59 -19.23 1.14 41.89
C PRO A 59 -18.18 0.08 41.51
N PHE A 60 -18.13 -1.04 42.24
CA PHE A 60 -17.21 -2.13 41.94
C PHE A 60 -17.53 -2.81 40.60
N GLY A 61 -18.81 -3.10 40.34
CA GLY A 61 -19.25 -3.71 39.09
C GLY A 61 -18.96 -2.83 37.88
N TYR A 62 -19.22 -1.52 37.98
CA TYR A 62 -18.88 -0.58 36.91
C TYR A 62 -17.38 -0.46 36.65
N THR A 63 -16.56 -0.53 37.70
CA THR A 63 -15.09 -0.48 37.55
C THR A 63 -14.58 -1.69 36.77
N ILE A 64 -15.03 -2.89 37.11
CA ILE A 64 -14.64 -4.12 36.39
C ILE A 64 -15.18 -4.11 34.96
N ALA A 65 -16.43 -3.70 34.76
CA ALA A 65 -17.02 -3.59 33.42
C ALA A 65 -16.26 -2.59 32.53
N PHE A 66 -15.85 -1.45 33.09
CA PHE A 66 -15.04 -0.47 32.39
C PHE A 66 -13.69 -1.06 31.95
N ILE A 67 -12.97 -1.74 32.85
CA ILE A 67 -11.70 -2.40 32.52
C ILE A 67 -11.92 -3.46 31.44
N ALA A 68 -12.96 -4.30 31.57
CA ALA A 68 -13.29 -5.33 30.58
C ALA A 68 -13.55 -4.74 29.19
N MET A 69 -14.29 -3.63 29.10
CA MET A 69 -14.55 -2.92 27.84
C MET A 69 -13.28 -2.35 27.22
N VAL A 70 -12.39 -1.76 28.02
CA VAL A 70 -11.12 -1.22 27.53
C VAL A 70 -10.22 -2.34 27.00
N LEU A 71 -10.08 -3.44 27.74
CA LEU A 71 -9.27 -4.59 27.32
C LEU A 71 -9.83 -5.24 26.05
N ALA A 72 -11.16 -5.43 25.98
CA ALA A 72 -11.80 -5.99 24.80
C ALA A 72 -11.66 -5.05 23.58
N GLY A 73 -11.80 -3.74 23.79
CA GLY A 73 -11.61 -2.74 22.73
C GLY A 73 -10.17 -2.74 22.19
N MET A 74 -9.17 -2.84 23.08
CA MET A 74 -7.77 -2.96 22.66
C MET A 74 -7.49 -4.22 21.86
N ASN A 75 -8.11 -5.35 22.18
CA ASN A 75 -7.98 -6.58 21.39
C ASN A 75 -8.52 -6.41 19.97
N VAL A 76 -9.71 -5.83 19.83
CA VAL A 76 -10.32 -5.53 18.51
C VAL A 76 -9.43 -4.56 17.72
N VAL A 77 -9.17 -3.36 18.26
CA VAL A 77 -8.44 -2.31 17.55
C VAL A 77 -7.00 -2.75 17.22
N GLY A 78 -6.31 -3.35 18.20
CA GLY A 78 -4.94 -3.83 18.02
C GLY A 78 -4.87 -4.99 17.02
N GLY A 79 -5.79 -5.95 17.10
CA GLY A 79 -5.86 -7.07 16.18
C GLY A 79 -6.06 -6.65 14.73
N TYR A 80 -7.00 -5.73 14.47
CA TYR A 80 -7.24 -5.22 13.12
C TYR A 80 -6.08 -4.35 12.60
N ALA A 81 -5.52 -3.48 13.43
CA ALA A 81 -4.41 -2.60 13.02
C ALA A 81 -3.13 -3.38 12.67
N VAL A 82 -2.80 -4.42 13.43
CA VAL A 82 -1.62 -5.26 13.14
C VAL A 82 -1.86 -6.09 11.88
N THR A 83 -3.05 -6.66 11.73
CA THR A 83 -3.39 -7.47 10.56
C THR A 83 -3.36 -6.64 9.27
N ASP A 84 -3.88 -5.42 9.29
CA ASP A 84 -3.85 -4.53 8.13
C ASP A 84 -2.42 -4.20 7.68
N ARG A 85 -1.54 -3.83 8.62
CA ARG A 85 -0.10 -3.63 8.33
C ARG A 85 0.58 -4.88 7.78
N MET A 86 0.18 -6.06 8.23
CA MET A 86 0.71 -7.32 7.69
C MET A 86 0.24 -7.57 6.26
N LEU A 87 -1.02 -7.22 5.94
CA LEU A 87 -1.59 -7.41 4.61
C LEU A 87 -1.15 -6.34 3.61
N GLU A 88 -0.76 -5.15 4.07
CA GLU A 88 -0.18 -4.11 3.22
C GLU A 88 1.08 -4.55 2.47
N MET A 89 1.85 -5.47 3.06
CA MET A 89 3.06 -6.02 2.44
C MET A 89 2.78 -6.89 1.21
N PHE A 90 1.53 -7.32 1.01
CA PHE A 90 1.09 -8.06 -0.18
C PHE A 90 0.51 -7.14 -1.28
N LYS A 91 0.37 -5.83 -1.02
CA LYS A 91 -0.05 -4.87 -2.05
C LYS A 91 1.12 -4.62 -2.99
N ALA A 92 0.92 -4.87 -4.28
CA ALA A 92 1.94 -4.59 -5.30
C ALA A 92 2.28 -3.09 -5.30
N LYS A 93 3.56 -2.75 -5.17
CA LYS A 93 4.03 -1.37 -5.30
C LYS A 93 3.71 -0.88 -6.72
N PRO A 94 3.15 0.33 -6.90
CA PRO A 94 2.94 0.90 -8.23
C PRO A 94 4.25 0.85 -9.02
N ALA A 95 4.21 0.32 -10.24
CA ALA A 95 5.38 0.28 -11.12
C ALA A 95 5.96 1.70 -11.23
N PRO A 96 7.29 1.88 -11.14
CA PRO A 96 7.89 3.18 -11.41
C PRO A 96 7.45 3.61 -12.80
N LYS A 97 6.84 4.80 -12.93
CA LYS A 97 6.59 5.42 -14.23
C LYS A 97 7.93 5.39 -14.98
N PRO A 98 8.02 4.85 -16.21
CA PRO A 98 9.26 4.85 -16.96
C PRO A 98 9.79 6.27 -16.97
N ALA A 99 10.93 6.48 -16.28
CA ALA A 99 11.67 7.70 -16.42
C ALA A 99 12.04 7.75 -17.90
N ALA A 100 11.42 8.69 -18.62
CA ALA A 100 11.76 8.96 -20.00
C ALA A 100 13.28 9.02 -20.08
N GLU A 101 13.85 8.16 -20.92
CA GLU A 101 15.28 8.00 -21.10
C GLU A 101 15.93 9.37 -21.23
N ALA A 102 16.73 9.73 -20.22
CA ALA A 102 17.63 10.86 -20.35
C ALA A 102 18.62 10.50 -21.45
N VAL A 103 18.45 11.12 -22.62
CA VAL A 103 19.39 11.04 -23.74
C VAL A 103 20.79 11.38 -23.19
N PRO A 104 21.77 10.47 -23.29
CA PRO A 104 23.10 10.74 -22.76
C PRO A 104 23.71 11.94 -23.46
N SER A 105 24.22 12.89 -22.67
CA SER A 105 24.91 14.13 -23.08
C SER A 105 26.24 13.88 -23.82
N SER A 106 26.46 12.69 -24.38
CA SER A 106 27.58 12.34 -25.25
C SER A 106 27.20 12.33 -26.74
N ALA A 107 25.93 12.58 -27.08
CA ALA A 107 25.46 12.62 -28.47
C ALA A 107 25.46 14.03 -29.10
N LEU A 108 25.98 15.05 -28.41
CA LEU A 108 26.23 16.34 -29.04
C LEU A 108 27.55 16.26 -29.81
N PRO A 109 27.55 16.47 -31.15
CA PRO A 109 28.79 16.55 -31.91
C PRO A 109 29.63 17.69 -31.34
N ASN A 110 30.83 17.36 -30.85
CA ASN A 110 31.79 18.33 -30.35
C ASN A 110 31.99 19.43 -31.40
N ALA A 111 32.09 20.67 -30.93
CA ALA A 111 32.28 21.89 -31.71
C ALA A 111 33.66 21.96 -32.40
N GLU A 112 33.98 20.96 -33.21
CA GLU A 112 35.24 20.84 -33.96
C GLU A 112 35.01 20.58 -35.46
N ALA A 113 33.87 21.06 -35.98
CA ALA A 113 33.59 21.17 -37.41
C ALA A 113 33.66 22.63 -37.91
N ALA A 114 34.32 23.52 -37.15
CA ALA A 114 34.41 24.95 -37.45
C ALA A 114 35.70 25.37 -38.17
N ASN A 115 36.49 24.44 -38.70
CA ASN A 115 37.71 24.78 -39.45
C ASN A 115 37.77 24.15 -40.84
N LEU A 116 36.62 24.10 -41.52
CA LEU A 116 36.59 23.85 -42.96
C LEU A 116 36.89 25.16 -43.69
N VAL A 117 38.11 25.23 -44.21
CA VAL A 117 38.66 26.23 -45.13
C VAL A 117 37.58 26.74 -46.11
N ILE A 118 37.27 28.03 -46.04
CA ILE A 118 36.39 28.69 -47.03
C ILE A 118 37.19 28.88 -48.32
N PRO A 119 36.71 28.42 -49.49
CA PRO A 119 37.32 28.75 -50.76
C PRO A 119 36.98 30.20 -51.11
N GLU A 120 37.98 31.02 -51.43
CA GLU A 120 37.76 32.33 -52.05
C GLU A 120 36.97 32.13 -53.35
N THR A 121 35.70 32.56 -53.35
CA THR A 121 34.90 32.64 -54.56
C THR A 121 34.90 34.09 -55.03
N THR A 122 35.57 34.27 -56.17
CA THR A 122 35.65 35.45 -56.99
C THR A 122 34.24 36.00 -57.28
N ALA A 123 33.93 37.17 -56.73
CA ALA A 123 32.76 37.94 -57.12
C ALA A 123 33.07 38.75 -58.39
N ASP A 124 32.72 38.19 -59.55
CA ASP A 124 32.47 38.96 -60.77
C ASP A 124 30.99 39.36 -60.80
N GLY A 125 30.69 40.58 -61.24
CA GLY A 125 29.31 41.03 -61.44
C GLY A 125 29.03 42.49 -61.13
N THR A 126 29.66 43.40 -61.87
CA THR A 126 29.04 44.57 -62.51
C THR A 126 28.26 45.62 -61.66
N GLY A 127 28.80 46.85 -61.63
CA GLY A 127 27.95 48.04 -61.80
C GLY A 127 28.34 49.36 -61.15
N SER A 128 29.19 50.14 -61.84
CA SER A 128 29.05 51.60 -62.05
C SER A 128 29.19 52.60 -60.87
N ARG A 129 30.25 53.43 -60.94
CA ARG A 129 30.31 54.91 -60.78
C ARG A 129 31.78 55.36 -60.68
N THR A 130 32.41 55.82 -61.77
CA THR A 130 32.61 57.24 -62.18
C THR A 130 33.53 58.09 -61.29
N ASN A 131 34.49 58.75 -61.95
CA ASN A 131 35.35 59.88 -61.53
C ASN A 131 36.44 59.54 -60.50
N GLY A 132 37.68 59.98 -60.58
CA GLY A 132 38.43 60.96 -61.39
C GLY A 132 39.74 61.17 -60.60
N GLY A 133 40.93 61.08 -61.20
CA GLY A 133 41.71 62.27 -61.56
C GLY A 133 42.31 63.01 -60.35
N ALA A 134 43.64 63.18 -60.37
CA ALA A 134 44.50 63.97 -59.45
C ALA A 134 44.89 63.25 -58.13
N ALA A 135 46.15 63.24 -57.68
CA ALA A 135 47.40 63.88 -58.09
C ALA A 135 48.57 63.05 -57.52
#